data_AF-A0A0E2BC31-F1
#
_entry.id   AF-A0A0E2BC31-F1
#
_cell.length_a   1.000
_cell.length_b   1.000
_cell.length_c   1.000
_cell.angle_alpha   90.00
_cell.angle_beta   90.00
_cell.angle_gamma   90.00
#
_symmetry.space_group_name_H-M   'P 1'
#
loop_
_entity.id
_entity.type
_entity.pdbx_description
1 polymer ?
#
loop_
_entity_poly.entity_id
_entity_poly.type
_entity_poly.pdbx_seq_one_letter_code
_entity_poly.pdbx_strand_id
1 'polypeptide(L)'
;MTDVSGKIKYGCLWGMLTPFLTLFVAVGITIFVLKDDYDKAQSITDWTILGGKHIFLFGGIVTSVIVALILGLWFAIKDSKPIETLRIFWPVLIIIVYWIAPNSVPGPVDDSIVTLGVGIYQVYRYFKERNAEIPTESEVKQ
;
A
#
# COMPACT_ATOMS: atom_id res chain seq x y z
N MET A 1 7.44 16.60 27.59
CA MET A 1 7.80 15.62 26.56
C MET A 1 7.67 14.25 27.19
N THR A 2 6.51 13.61 27.04
CA THR A 2 6.32 12.25 27.57
C THR A 2 6.72 11.26 26.50
N ASP A 3 7.76 10.52 26.85
CA ASP A 3 8.37 9.40 26.17
C ASP A 3 7.31 8.46 25.57
N VAL A 4 7.32 8.31 24.25
CA VAL A 4 6.42 7.39 23.53
C VAL A 4 7.20 6.11 23.20
N SER A 5 7.83 5.53 24.22
CA SER A 5 8.56 4.27 24.11
C SER A 5 7.63 3.17 23.57
N GLY A 6 7.83 2.82 22.30
CA GLY A 6 7.11 1.75 21.61
C GLY A 6 6.03 2.16 20.61
N LYS A 7 5.84 3.44 20.27
CA LYS A 7 5.01 3.84 19.11
C LYS A 7 5.85 4.08 17.85
N ILE A 8 5.29 3.70 16.70
CA ILE A 8 5.90 3.78 15.39
C ILE A 8 5.32 4.99 14.65
N LYS A 9 6.19 5.82 14.07
CA LYS A 9 5.76 6.94 13.23
C LYS A 9 5.24 6.40 11.90
N TYR A 10 4.04 6.81 11.50
CA TYR A 10 3.37 6.34 10.28
C TYR A 10 3.14 4.82 10.24
N GLY A 11 2.87 4.22 11.39
CA GLY A 11 2.61 2.79 11.52
C GLY A 11 1.48 2.30 10.59
N CYS A 12 0.41 3.07 10.38
CA CYS A 12 -0.63 2.70 9.42
C CYS A 12 -0.11 2.63 7.98
N LEU A 13 0.79 3.52 7.56
CA LEU A 13 1.38 3.46 6.21
C LEU A 13 2.16 2.15 6.02
N TRP A 14 3.05 1.84 6.96
CA TRP A 14 3.80 0.58 6.95
C TRP A 14 2.88 -0.64 7.03
N GLY A 15 1.79 -0.51 7.79
CA GLY A 15 0.76 -1.51 7.94
C GLY A 15 0.08 -1.89 6.62
N MET A 16 -0.02 -0.93 5.70
CA MET A 16 -0.63 -1.11 4.38
C MET A 16 0.39 -1.50 3.32
N LEU A 17 1.57 -0.88 3.34
CA LEU A 17 2.63 -1.16 2.38
C LEU A 17 3.19 -2.57 2.53
N THR A 18 3.32 -3.08 3.75
CA THR A 18 3.89 -4.41 4.00
C THR A 18 3.11 -5.51 3.27
N PRO A 19 1.79 -5.71 3.49
CA PRO A 19 1.04 -6.73 2.77
C PRO A 19 0.96 -6.45 1.25
N PHE A 20 0.86 -5.19 0.83
CA PHE A 20 0.82 -4.84 -0.59
C PHE A 20 2.10 -5.22 -1.33
N LEU A 21 3.27 -4.83 -0.80
CA LEU A 21 4.56 -5.16 -1.39
C LEU A 21 4.84 -6.65 -1.35
N THR A 22 4.50 -7.33 -0.25
CA THR A 22 4.62 -8.79 -0.17
C THR A 22 3.79 -9.47 -1.26
N LEU A 23 2.54 -9.07 -1.47
CA LEU A 23 1.70 -9.62 -2.53
C LEU A 23 2.30 -9.36 -3.92
N PHE A 24 2.72 -8.12 -4.19
CA PHE A 24 3.29 -7.73 -5.47
C PHE A 24 4.56 -8.53 -5.81
N VAL A 25 5.48 -8.63 -4.85
CA VAL A 25 6.72 -9.41 -5.00
C VAL A 25 6.42 -10.89 -5.16
N ALA A 26 5.48 -11.43 -4.39
CA ALA A 26 5.09 -12.84 -4.43
C ALA A 26 4.51 -13.24 -5.80
N VAL A 27 3.65 -12.39 -6.39
CA VAL A 27 3.14 -12.59 -7.75
C VAL A 27 4.27 -12.45 -8.78
N GLY A 28 5.12 -11.42 -8.66
CA GLY A 28 6.25 -11.21 -9.57
C GLY A 28 7.23 -12.37 -9.59
N ILE A 29 7.58 -12.93 -8.42
CA ILE A 29 8.44 -14.12 -8.30
C ILE A 29 7.79 -15.31 -8.99
N THR A 30 6.49 -15.51 -8.80
CA THR A 30 5.76 -16.64 -9.41
C THR A 30 5.82 -16.58 -10.94
N ILE A 31 5.56 -15.40 -11.51
CA ILE A 31 5.67 -15.20 -12.97
C ILE A 31 7.10 -15.45 -13.43
N PHE A 32 8.09 -14.87 -12.76
CA PHE A 32 9.49 -14.97 -13.17
C PHE A 32 10.05 -16.39 -13.08
N VAL A 33 9.71 -17.11 -12.00
CA VAL A 33 10.18 -18.48 -11.76
C VAL A 33 9.55 -19.48 -12.73
N LEU A 34 8.28 -19.29 -13.09
CA LEU A 34 7.54 -20.25 -13.90
C LEU A 34 7.56 -19.93 -15.39
N LYS A 35 7.93 -18.71 -15.80
CA LYS A 35 7.89 -18.25 -17.19
C LYS A 35 8.47 -19.25 -18.17
N ASP A 36 9.69 -19.71 -17.92
CA ASP A 36 10.42 -20.59 -18.84
C ASP A 36 9.98 -22.06 -18.77
N ASP A 37 9.25 -22.45 -17.71
CA ASP A 37 8.80 -23.82 -17.53
C ASP A 37 7.58 -24.15 -18.41
N TYR A 38 6.74 -23.17 -18.75
CA TYR A 38 5.58 -23.38 -19.63
C TYR A 38 5.99 -23.71 -21.06
N ASP A 39 7.01 -23.05 -21.61
CA ASP A 39 7.48 -23.28 -22.98
C ASP A 39 8.18 -24.64 -23.14
N LYS A 40 8.63 -25.23 -22.03
CA LYS A 40 9.37 -26.50 -22.01
C LYS A 40 8.48 -27.71 -21.71
N ALA A 41 7.25 -27.51 -21.25
CA ALA A 41 6.37 -28.60 -20.86
C ALA A 41 5.75 -29.29 -22.09
N GLN A 42 6.22 -30.49 -22.42
CA GLN A 42 5.73 -31.26 -23.58
C GLN A 42 5.07 -32.59 -23.18
N SER A 43 5.42 -33.15 -22.03
CA SER A 43 4.90 -34.43 -21.53
C SER A 43 3.98 -34.28 -20.32
N ILE A 44 3.14 -35.29 -20.06
CA ILE A 44 2.25 -35.33 -18.88
C ILE A 44 3.05 -35.20 -17.57
N THR A 45 4.27 -35.75 -17.54
CA THR A 45 5.18 -35.63 -16.39
C THR A 45 5.62 -34.18 -16.17
N ASP A 46 5.94 -33.44 -17.23
CA ASP A 46 6.32 -32.03 -17.13
C ASP A 46 5.16 -31.18 -16.61
N TRP A 47 3.95 -31.43 -17.10
CA TRP A 47 2.73 -30.77 -16.60
C TRP A 47 2.46 -31.07 -15.14
N THR A 48 2.71 -32.31 -14.70
CA THR A 48 2.56 -32.71 -13.30
C THR A 48 3.57 -31.99 -12.41
N ILE A 49 4.83 -31.89 -12.84
CA ILE A 49 5.88 -31.16 -12.12
C ILE A 49 5.55 -29.66 -12.06
N LEU A 50 5.10 -29.08 -13.17
CA LEU A 50 4.69 -27.68 -13.25
C LEU A 50 3.52 -27.39 -12.31
N GLY A 51 2.52 -28.27 -12.27
CA GLY A 51 1.41 -28.21 -11.31
C GLY A 51 1.89 -28.29 -9.85
N GLY A 52 2.85 -29.17 -9.55
CA GLY A 52 3.47 -29.26 -8.23
C GLY A 52 4.18 -27.95 -7.83
N LYS A 53 4.93 -27.34 -8.75
CA LYS A 53 5.57 -26.03 -8.53
C LYS A 53 4.54 -24.94 -8.22
N HIS A 54 3.40 -24.94 -8.91
CA HIS A 54 2.32 -23.97 -8.65
C HIS A 54 1.74 -24.15 -7.25
N ILE A 55 1.45 -25.38 -6.84
CA ILE A 55 0.89 -25.65 -5.51
C ILE A 55 1.88 -25.20 -4.42
N PHE A 56 3.17 -25.51 -4.60
CA PHE A 56 4.20 -25.11 -3.66
C PHE A 56 4.34 -23.57 -3.58
N LEU A 57 4.43 -22.90 -4.73
CA LEU A 57 4.51 -21.45 -4.79
C LEU A 57 3.26 -20.81 -4.18
N PHE A 58 2.07 -21.28 -4.52
CA PHE A 58 0.82 -20.81 -3.95
C PHE A 58 0.80 -20.93 -2.42
N GLY A 59 1.24 -22.06 -1.86
CA GLY A 59 1.38 -22.24 -0.41
C GLY A 59 2.36 -21.23 0.22
N GLY A 60 3.48 -20.95 -0.46
CA GLY A 60 4.43 -19.93 -0.05
C GLY A 60 3.84 -18.52 -0.08
N ILE A 61 3.11 -18.17 -1.15
CA ILE A 61 2.42 -16.88 -1.28
C ILE A 61 1.42 -16.71 -0.13
N VAL A 62 0.53 -17.68 0.10
CA VAL A 62 -0.48 -17.62 1.16
C VAL A 62 0.18 -17.41 2.52
N THR A 63 1.23 -18.17 2.82
CA THR A 63 1.97 -18.03 4.08
C THR A 63 2.59 -16.64 4.22
N SER A 64 3.25 -16.14 3.17
CA SER A 64 3.88 -14.81 3.17
C SER A 64 2.85 -13.68 3.35
N VAL A 65 1.70 -13.78 2.70
CA VAL A 65 0.60 -12.81 2.81
C VAL A 65 0.03 -12.81 4.21
N ILE A 66 -0.20 -13.97 4.83
CA ILE A 66 -0.68 -14.06 6.22
C ILE A 66 0.31 -13.39 7.17
N VAL A 67 1.61 -13.70 7.05
CA VAL A 67 2.65 -13.08 7.88
C VAL A 67 2.69 -11.56 7.67
N ALA A 68 2.61 -11.10 6.42
CA ALA A 68 2.62 -9.68 6.09
C ALA A 68 1.37 -8.95 6.61
N LEU A 69 0.20 -9.59 6.64
CA LEU A 69 -1.01 -9.04 7.24
C LEU A 69 -0.89 -8.92 8.76
N ILE A 70 -0.32 -9.92 9.43
CA ILE A 70 -0.09 -9.88 10.88
C ILE A 70 0.89 -8.76 11.24
N LEU A 71 2.02 -8.68 10.52
CA LEU A 71 2.99 -7.59 10.68
C LEU A 71 2.38 -6.23 10.34
N GLY A 72 1.57 -6.17 9.29
CA GLY A 72 0.89 -4.95 8.87
C GLY A 72 -0.06 -4.43 9.94
N LEU A 73 -0.86 -5.33 10.52
CA LEU A 73 -1.75 -5.00 11.64
C LEU A 73 -0.96 -4.55 12.87
N TRP A 74 0.16 -5.20 13.17
CA TRP A 74 1.03 -4.80 14.27
C TRP A 74 1.56 -3.37 14.08
N PHE A 75 2.02 -3.01 12.87
CA PHE A 75 2.44 -1.64 12.56
C PHE A 75 1.29 -0.63 12.73
N ALA A 76 0.09 -0.98 12.26
CA ALA A 76 -1.08 -0.11 12.38
C ALA A 76 -1.49 0.13 13.84
N ILE A 77 -1.49 -0.92 14.69
CA ILE A 77 -1.79 -0.81 16.13
C ILE A 77 -0.74 0.04 16.86
N LYS A 78 0.52 -0.07 16.44
CA LYS A 78 1.63 0.69 17.03
C LYS A 78 1.74 2.12 16.50
N ASP A 79 0.87 2.57 15.59
CA ASP A 79 0.96 3.93 15.05
C ASP A 79 0.77 4.98 16.16
N SER A 80 1.71 5.91 16.20
CA SER A 80 1.63 7.12 17.01
C SER A 80 0.38 7.96 16.77
N LYS A 81 -0.07 8.07 15.51
CA LYS A 81 -1.16 8.96 15.08
C LYS A 81 -1.93 8.39 13.87
N PRO A 82 -2.73 7.32 14.04
CA PRO A 82 -3.34 6.58 12.92
C PRO A 82 -4.24 7.45 12.01
N ILE A 83 -5.06 8.34 12.57
CA ILE A 83 -5.96 9.22 11.79
C ILE A 83 -5.16 10.25 10.97
N GLU A 84 -4.07 10.78 11.55
CA GLU A 84 -3.22 11.77 10.87
C GLU A 84 -2.42 11.10 9.76
N THR A 85 -1.88 9.90 10.00
CA THR A 85 -1.24 9.06 8.99
C THR A 85 -2.20 8.78 7.83
N LEU A 86 -3.43 8.32 8.12
CA LEU A 86 -4.41 8.04 7.08
C LEU A 86 -4.76 9.30 6.28
N ARG A 87 -4.92 10.46 6.94
CA ARG A 87 -5.20 11.74 6.26
C ARG A 87 -4.05 12.21 5.38
N ILE A 88 -2.80 11.92 5.73
CA ILE A 88 -1.63 12.29 4.92
C ILE A 88 -1.48 11.34 3.73
N PHE A 89 -1.70 10.04 3.96
CA PHE A 89 -1.43 8.98 2.98
C PHE A 89 -2.69 8.42 2.30
N TRP A 90 -3.85 9.07 2.44
CA TRP A 90 -5.06 8.68 1.71
C TRP A 90 -4.90 8.64 0.18
N PRO A 91 -4.02 9.40 -0.50
CA PRO A 91 -3.84 9.21 -1.93
C PRO A 91 -3.11 7.90 -2.24
N VAL A 92 -2.22 7.44 -1.35
CA VAL A 92 -1.57 6.13 -1.47
C VAL A 92 -2.58 5.00 -1.33
N LEU A 93 -3.59 5.16 -0.46
CA LEU A 93 -4.71 4.21 -0.37
C LEU A 93 -5.44 4.06 -1.70
N ILE A 94 -5.74 5.18 -2.36
CA ILE A 94 -6.43 5.18 -3.65
C ILE A 94 -5.59 4.42 -4.70
N ILE A 95 -4.27 4.67 -4.76
CA ILE A 95 -3.37 3.99 -5.69
C ILE A 95 -3.33 2.47 -5.42
N ILE A 96 -3.24 2.05 -4.16
CA ILE A 96 -3.21 0.63 -3.79
C ILE A 96 -4.53 -0.06 -4.19
N VAL A 97 -5.68 0.57 -3.90
CA VAL A 97 -7.00 0.04 -4.27
C VAL A 97 -7.15 -0.06 -5.78
N TYR A 98 -6.70 0.97 -6.51
CA TYR A 98 -6.71 0.98 -7.97
C TYR A 98 -5.91 -0.18 -8.56
N TRP A 99 -4.74 -0.49 -8.00
CA TRP A 99 -3.92 -1.63 -8.42
C TRP A 99 -4.59 -2.99 -8.21
N ILE A 100 -5.39 -3.14 -7.15
CA ILE A 100 -6.09 -4.39 -6.85
C ILE A 100 -7.34 -4.56 -7.72
N ALA A 101 -8.03 -3.44 -8.01
CA ALA A 101 -9.28 -3.44 -8.76
C ALA A 101 -9.31 -2.32 -9.82
N PRO A 102 -8.51 -2.45 -10.90
CA PRO A 102 -8.32 -1.39 -11.90
C PRO A 102 -9.58 -1.09 -12.73
N ASN A 103 -10.60 -1.95 -12.68
CA ASN A 103 -11.85 -1.81 -13.44
C ASN A 103 -13.06 -1.42 -12.55
N SER A 104 -12.85 -1.03 -11.30
CA SER A 104 -13.96 -0.56 -10.44
C SER A 104 -14.50 0.81 -10.88
N VAL A 105 -13.76 1.56 -11.71
CA VAL A 105 -14.15 2.82 -12.34
C VAL A 105 -13.67 2.80 -13.82
N PRO A 106 -14.37 3.41 -14.80
CA PRO A 106 -14.07 3.19 -16.21
C PRO A 106 -12.84 4.00 -16.70
N GLY A 107 -11.77 3.28 -17.06
CA GLY A 107 -10.78 3.60 -18.10
C GLY A 107 -10.07 4.97 -18.02
N PRO A 108 -10.42 6.01 -18.81
CA PRO A 108 -9.63 7.26 -18.90
C PRO A 108 -9.91 8.28 -17.79
N VAL A 109 -11.03 8.08 -17.09
CA VAL A 109 -11.49 8.97 -16.03
C VAL A 109 -10.72 8.69 -14.73
N ASP A 110 -10.16 7.50 -14.57
CA ASP A 110 -9.47 7.01 -13.36
C ASP A 110 -8.17 7.77 -13.04
N ASP A 111 -7.20 7.78 -13.95
CA ASP A 111 -5.93 8.52 -13.75
C ASP A 111 -6.16 10.02 -13.57
N SER A 112 -7.16 10.55 -14.27
CA SER A 112 -7.56 11.96 -14.20
C SER A 112 -8.16 12.31 -12.83
N ILE A 113 -9.03 11.47 -12.28
CA ILE A 113 -9.64 11.70 -10.95
C ILE A 113 -8.60 11.55 -9.85
N VAL A 114 -7.72 10.53 -9.91
CA VAL A 114 -6.67 10.34 -8.90
C VAL A 114 -5.69 11.52 -8.94
N THR A 115 -5.28 11.94 -10.14
CA THR A 115 -4.39 13.09 -10.30
C THR A 115 -5.07 14.40 -9.88
N LEU A 116 -6.34 14.60 -10.20
CA LEU A 116 -7.13 15.75 -9.76
C LEU A 116 -7.32 15.75 -8.23
N GLY A 117 -7.58 14.60 -7.62
CA GLY A 117 -7.73 14.43 -6.18
C GLY A 117 -6.43 14.70 -5.43
N VAL A 118 -5.31 14.18 -5.92
CA VAL A 118 -3.96 14.49 -5.42
C VAL A 118 -3.65 15.98 -5.60
N GLY A 119 -3.97 16.57 -6.75
CA GLY A 119 -3.75 17.98 -7.05
C GLY A 119 -4.55 18.90 -6.13
N ILE A 120 -5.86 18.66 -5.99
CA ILE A 120 -6.74 19.41 -5.07
C ILE A 120 -6.25 19.26 -3.63
N TYR A 121 -5.82 18.06 -3.22
CA TYR A 121 -5.28 17.84 -1.89
C TYR A 121 -3.98 18.60 -1.64
N GLN A 122 -3.05 18.60 -2.59
CA GLN A 122 -1.80 19.35 -2.48
C GLN A 122 -2.07 20.85 -2.41
N VAL A 123 -3.02 21.37 -3.20
CA VAL A 123 -3.45 22.78 -3.15
C VAL A 123 -4.10 23.11 -1.80
N TYR A 124 -5.03 22.28 -1.32
CA TYR A 124 -5.64 22.45 0.01
C TYR A 124 -4.59 22.47 1.11
N ARG A 125 -3.65 21.53 1.08
CA ARG A 125 -2.57 21.43 2.07
C ARG A 125 -1.68 22.66 2.04
N TYR A 126 -1.29 23.11 0.85
CA TYR A 126 -0.51 24.32 0.65
C TYR A 126 -1.20 25.54 1.28
N PHE A 127 -2.49 25.76 1.02
CA PHE A 127 -3.22 26.88 1.62
C PHE A 127 -3.42 26.73 3.14
N LYS A 128 -3.65 25.52 3.62
CA LYS A 128 -3.78 25.26 5.05
C LYS A 128 -2.48 25.52 5.82
N GLU A 129 -1.35 25.07 5.28
CA GLU A 129 -0.03 25.30 5.87
C GLU A 129 0.32 26.80 5.85
N ARG A 130 0.02 27.50 4.75
CA ARG A 130 0.21 28.96 4.65
C ARG A 130 -0.66 29.75 5.63
N ASN A 131 -1.92 29.37 5.81
CA ASN A 131 -2.81 30.06 6.76
C ASN A 131 -2.51 29.73 8.23
N ALA A 132 -1.84 28.60 8.51
CA ALA A 132 -1.35 28.26 9.84
C ALA A 132 -0.06 29.02 10.21
N GLU A 133 0.69 29.49 9.21
CA GLU A 133 1.89 30.33 9.40
C GLU A 133 1.57 31.83 9.55
N ILE A 134 0.35 32.27 9.24
CA ILE A 134 -0.09 33.64 9.52
C ILE A 134 -0.38 33.72 11.02
N PRO A 135 0.44 34.41 11.83
CA PRO A 135 0.09 34.65 13.21
C PRO A 135 -1.17 35.51 13.17
N THR A 136 -2.22 35.12 13.87
CA THR A 136 -3.30 36.04 14.24
C THR A 136 -2.70 37.12 15.14
N GLU A 137 -2.13 38.14 14.51
CA GLU A 137 -1.73 39.39 15.13
C GLU A 137 -3.00 40.20 15.45
N SER A 138 -3.77 39.75 16.43
CA SER A 138 -4.84 40.55 17.03
C SER A 138 -5.23 40.11 18.45
N GLU A 139 -4.30 39.56 19.22
CA GLU A 139 -4.43 39.46 20.69
C GLU A 139 -3.13 39.84 21.41
N VAL A 140 -2.47 40.93 20.98
CA VAL A 140 -1.55 41.65 21.88
C VAL A 140 -1.60 43.15 21.56
N LYS A 141 -2.56 43.85 22.16
CA LYS A 141 -2.25 44.95 23.09
C LYS A 141 -3.53 45.49 23.74
N GLN A 142 -3.43 45.55 25.05
CA GLN A 142 -4.30 46.23 26.01
C GLN A 142 -4.55 47.69 25.65
#